data_AF-A0A2X1JJI5-F1
#
_entry.id   AF-A0A2X1JJI5-F1
#
_cell.length_a   1.000
_cell.length_b   1.000
_cell.length_c   1.000
_cell.angle_alpha   90.00
_cell.angle_beta   90.00
_cell.angle_gamma   90.00
#
_symmetry.space_group_name_H-M   'P 1'
#
loop_
_entity.id
_entity.type
_entity.pdbx_description
1 polymer ?
#
loop_
_entity_poly.entity_id
_entity_poly.type
_entity_poly.pdbx_seq_one_letter_code
_entity_poly.pdbx_strand_id
1 'polypeptide(L)'
;MSEQETRGANEAIDFNDELRNRREKLAALRQQGVAFPNDFRRDHTSDQLHEEFDAKDNQELESLNIEVSVAGRMMTRRIMGKPPL
;
A
#
# COMPACT_ATOMS: atom_id res chain seq x y z
N MET A 1 -17.17 21.92 25.83
CA MET A 1 -15.95 22.76 25.69
C MET A 1 -14.68 21.97 25.99
N SER A 2 -14.62 21.18 27.08
CA SER A 2 -13.41 20.44 27.48
C SER A 2 -13.06 19.19 26.64
N GLU A 3 -14.02 18.62 25.91
CA GLU A 3 -13.78 17.43 25.04
C GLU A 3 -13.25 17.78 23.64
N GLN A 4 -13.42 19.03 23.20
CA GLN A 4 -12.93 19.47 21.88
C GLN A 4 -11.44 19.81 21.92
N GLU A 5 -10.96 20.37 23.03
CA GLU A 5 -9.54 20.72 23.21
C GLU A 5 -8.65 19.47 23.36
N THR A 6 -9.14 18.41 24.02
CA THR A 6 -8.42 17.15 24.18
C THR A 6 -8.30 16.36 22.88
N ARG A 7 -9.31 16.41 21.99
CA ARG A 7 -9.25 15.74 20.68
C ARG A 7 -8.22 16.38 19.74
N GLY A 8 -8.20 17.71 19.62
CA GLY A 8 -7.24 18.41 18.77
C GLY A 8 -5.78 18.24 19.24
N ALA A 9 -5.56 18.17 20.56
CA ALA A 9 -4.24 17.86 21.11
C ALA A 9 -3.78 16.43 20.80
N ASN A 10 -4.69 15.45 20.85
CA ASN A 10 -4.39 14.05 20.54
C ASN A 10 -4.09 13.83 19.05
N GLU A 11 -4.85 14.47 18.16
CA GLU A 11 -4.59 14.44 16.71
C GLU A 11 -3.22 15.04 16.35
N ALA A 12 -2.82 16.12 17.03
CA ALA A 12 -1.50 16.73 16.85
C ALA A 12 -0.36 15.80 17.34
N ILE A 13 -0.57 15.07 18.43
CA ILE A 13 0.40 14.08 18.94
C ILE A 13 0.51 12.89 17.96
N ASP A 14 -0.61 12.32 17.54
CA ASP A 14 -0.64 11.21 16.57
C ASP A 14 0.04 11.60 15.24
N PHE A 15 -0.17 12.82 14.75
CA PHE A 15 0.49 13.32 13.54
C PHE A 15 2.01 13.41 13.70
N ASN A 16 2.48 13.91 14.85
CA ASN A 16 3.91 13.98 15.16
C ASN A 16 4.54 12.59 15.25
N ASP A 17 3.82 11.65 15.86
CA ASP A 17 4.24 10.25 15.96
C ASP A 17 4.28 9.57 14.60
N GLU A 18 3.30 9.81 13.73
CA GLU A 18 3.31 9.30 12.36
C GLU A 18 4.51 9.84 11.56
N LEU A 19 4.78 11.14 11.66
CA LEU A 19 5.91 11.77 10.98
C LEU A 19 7.26 11.24 11.48
N ARG A 20 7.40 11.05 12.80
CA ARG A 20 8.59 10.44 13.41
C ARG A 20 8.79 9.02 12.88
N ASN A 21 7.75 8.19 12.91
CA ASN A 21 7.79 6.81 12.43
C ASN A 21 8.18 6.73 10.94
N ARG A 22 7.65 7.63 10.10
CA ARG A 22 8.01 7.69 8.66
C ARG A 22 9.48 8.05 8.47
N ARG A 23 10.02 8.99 9.27
CA ARG A 23 11.43 9.40 9.21
C ARG A 23 12.37 8.29 9.66
N GLU A 24 12.05 7.59 10.75
CA GLU A 24 12.83 6.46 11.25
C GLU A 24 12.89 5.32 10.23
N LYS A 25 11.75 4.96 9.62
CA LYS A 25 11.69 3.97 8.55
C LYS A 25 12.51 4.39 7.34
N LEU A 26 12.45 5.66 6.94
CA LEU A 26 13.26 6.18 5.85
C LEU A 26 14.77 6.12 6.18
N ALA A 27 15.16 6.44 7.42
CA ALA A 27 16.54 6.35 7.86
C ALA A 27 17.05 4.90 7.81
N ALA A 28 16.25 3.94 8.27
CA ALA A 28 16.58 2.51 8.17
C ALA A 28 16.73 2.05 6.71
N LEU A 29 15.83 2.47 5.82
CA LEU A 29 15.92 2.15 4.38
C LEU A 29 17.19 2.74 3.73
N ARG A 30 17.61 3.94 4.15
CA ARG A 30 18.87 4.55 3.67
C ARG A 30 20.11 3.81 4.15
N GLN A 31 20.07 3.20 5.34
CA GLN A 31 21.19 2.38 5.84
C GLN A 31 21.31 1.05 5.08
N GLN A 32 20.18 0.49 4.63
CA GLN A 32 20.15 -0.78 3.89
C GLN A 32 20.52 -0.63 2.42
N GLY A 33 20.47 0.59 1.86
CA GLY A 33 20.88 0.86 0.48
C GLY A 33 20.15 2.06 -0.15
N VAL A 34 19.71 1.90 -1.40
CA VAL A 34 19.04 2.96 -2.16
C VAL A 34 17.60 3.13 -1.66
N ALA A 35 17.34 4.18 -0.89
CA ALA A 35 16.02 4.44 -0.29
C ALA A 35 14.91 4.78 -1.32
N PHE A 36 15.28 5.23 -2.52
CA PHE A 36 14.35 5.56 -3.60
C PHE A 36 14.78 4.85 -4.89
N PRO A 37 14.50 3.54 -5.01
CA PRO A 37 14.83 2.81 -6.22
C PRO A 37 13.92 3.24 -7.38
N ASN A 38 14.48 3.31 -8.59
CA ASN A 38 13.74 3.54 -9.84
C ASN A 38 13.82 2.33 -10.79
N ASP A 39 14.03 1.14 -10.22
CA ASP A 39 14.22 -0.10 -10.96
C ASP A 39 12.90 -0.80 -11.28
N PHE A 40 11.85 -0.53 -10.51
CA PHE A 40 10.56 -1.15 -10.75
C PHE A 40 9.97 -0.72 -12.10
N ARG A 41 9.56 -1.72 -12.89
CA ARG A 41 8.86 -1.54 -14.17
C ARG A 41 7.53 -2.26 -14.05
N ARG A 42 6.45 -1.51 -14.26
CA ARG A 42 5.10 -2.06 -14.38
C ARG A 42 4.86 -2.51 -15.81
N ASP A 43 4.05 -3.55 -15.98
CA ASP A 43 3.58 -4.03 -17.27
C ASP A 43 2.12 -3.61 -17.53
N HIS A 44 1.30 -3.48 -16.48
CA HIS A 44 -0.12 -3.14 -16.58
C HIS A 44 -0.52 -1.97 -15.66
N THR A 45 -1.59 -1.28 -16.06
CA THR A 45 -2.32 -0.34 -15.21
C THR A 45 -3.64 -0.95 -14.72
N SER A 46 -4.22 -0.39 -13.65
CA SER A 46 -5.51 -0.85 -13.11
C SER A 46 -6.60 -0.87 -14.19
N ASP A 47 -6.63 0.16 -15.04
CA ASP A 47 -7.70 0.32 -16.02
C ASP A 47 -7.61 -0.78 -17.10
N GLN A 48 -6.39 -1.13 -17.53
CA GLN A 48 -6.16 -2.24 -18.47
C GLN A 48 -6.59 -3.58 -17.88
N LEU A 49 -6.28 -3.81 -16.59
CA LEU A 49 -6.67 -5.06 -15.93
C LEU A 49 -8.19 -5.15 -15.78
N HIS A 50 -8.86 -4.06 -15.43
CA HIS A 50 -10.32 -4.03 -15.34
C HIS A 50 -10.99 -4.25 -16.70
N GLU A 51 -10.52 -3.57 -17.76
CA GLU A 51 -11.08 -3.74 -19.10
C GLU A 51 -10.93 -5.18 -19.63
N GLU A 52 -9.80 -5.84 -19.36
CA GLU A 52 -9.50 -7.16 -19.90
C GLU A 52 -10.02 -8.32 -19.03
N PHE A 53 -10.07 -8.14 -17.71
CA PHE A 53 -10.32 -9.22 -16.75
C PHE A 53 -11.60 -9.09 -15.94
N ASP A 54 -12.28 -7.93 -15.90
CA ASP A 54 -13.54 -7.81 -15.13
C ASP A 54 -14.66 -8.70 -15.67
N ALA A 55 -14.61 -9.04 -16.96
CA ALA A 55 -15.59 -9.91 -17.60
C ALA A 55 -15.30 -11.41 -17.47
N LYS A 56 -14.09 -11.79 -17.01
CA LYS A 56 -13.66 -13.20 -16.91
C LYS A 56 -14.00 -13.78 -15.56
N ASP A 57 -14.34 -15.07 -15.54
CA ASP A 57 -14.61 -15.77 -14.29
C ASP A 57 -13.31 -16.26 -13.61
N ASN A 58 -13.42 -16.69 -12.35
CA ASN A 58 -12.25 -17.14 -11.60
C ASN A 58 -11.61 -18.41 -12.19
N GLN A 59 -12.38 -19.28 -12.84
CA GLN A 59 -11.87 -20.51 -13.45
C GLN A 59 -11.07 -20.20 -14.72
N GLU A 60 -11.54 -19.24 -15.51
CA GLU A 60 -10.85 -18.69 -16.68
C GLU A 60 -9.53 -18.03 -16.26
N LEU A 61 -9.54 -17.18 -15.22
CA LEU A 61 -8.32 -16.54 -14.71
C LEU A 61 -7.30 -17.56 -14.18
N GLU A 62 -7.75 -18.58 -13.44
CA GLU A 62 -6.90 -19.67 -12.96
C GLU A 62 -6.27 -20.46 -14.12
N SER A 63 -7.04 -20.73 -15.19
CA SER A 63 -6.55 -21.44 -16.37
C SER A 63 -5.58 -20.61 -17.21
N LEU A 64 -5.80 -19.30 -17.29
CA LEU A 64 -4.97 -18.37 -18.06
C LEU A 64 -3.62 -18.11 -17.37
N ASN A 65 -3.58 -18.19 -16.04
CA ASN A 65 -2.37 -18.07 -15.21
C ASN A 65 -1.48 -16.87 -15.60
N ILE A 66 -2.12 -15.70 -15.74
CA ILE A 66 -1.46 -14.48 -16.22
C ILE A 66 -0.77 -13.80 -15.05
N GLU A 67 0.55 -13.63 -15.16
CA GLU A 67 1.35 -12.85 -14.22
C GLU A 67 1.39 -11.38 -14.65
N VAL A 68 1.10 -10.47 -13.70
CA VAL A 68 1.10 -9.01 -13.94
C VAL A 68 1.83 -8.27 -12.83
N SER A 69 2.53 -7.21 -13.19
CA SER A 69 3.31 -6.31 -12.34
C SER A 69 2.70 -4.90 -12.30
N VAL A 70 2.16 -4.52 -11.15
CA VAL A 70 1.53 -3.20 -10.94
C VAL A 70 2.31 -2.33 -9.96
N ALA A 71 2.26 -1.01 -10.15
CA ALA A 71 2.78 -0.01 -9.20
C ALA A 71 1.82 1.15 -9.01
N GLY A 72 1.65 1.60 -7.77
CA GLY A 72 0.77 2.71 -7.41
C GLY A 72 0.90 3.16 -5.96
N ARG A 73 0.01 4.07 -5.54
CA ARG A 73 -0.07 4.52 -4.15
C ARG A 73 -0.87 3.52 -3.32
N MET A 74 -0.32 3.13 -2.17
CA MET A 74 -1.08 2.36 -1.19
C MET A 74 -2.16 3.25 -0.55
N MET A 75 -3.43 2.96 -0.84
CA MET A 75 -4.58 3.72 -0.33
C MET A 75 -5.15 3.10 0.95
N THR A 76 -5.44 1.80 0.91
CA THR A 76 -5.96 1.05 2.06
C THR A 76 -5.24 -0.28 2.17
N ARG A 77 -4.94 -0.69 3.40
CA ARG A 77 -4.35 -1.99 3.67
C ARG A 77 -5.13 -2.68 4.78
N ARG A 78 -5.74 -3.83 4.46
CA ARG A 78 -6.39 -4.69 5.45
C ARG A 78 -5.43 -5.83 5.77
N ILE A 79 -4.90 -5.84 6.98
CA ILE A 79 -4.02 -6.92 7.45
C ILE A 79 -4.94 -7.97 8.08
N MET A 80 -5.45 -8.87 7.25
CA MET A 80 -5.94 -10.15 7.73
C MET A 80 -4.72 -11.07 7.79
N GLY A 81 -4.54 -11.81 8.89
CA GLY A 81 -3.42 -12.74 9.03
C GLY A 81 -3.40 -13.80 7.93
N LYS A 82 -2.56 -14.82 8.07
CA LYS A 82 -2.54 -15.94 7.12
C LYS A 82 -3.93 -16.59 7.04
N PRO A 83 -4.60 -16.65 5.87
CA PRO A 83 -5.80 -17.47 5.73
C PRO A 83 -5.42 -18.92 6.05
N PRO A 84 -6.24 -19.67 6.81
CA PRO A 84 -5.98 -21.09 7.01
C PRO A 84 -5.85 -21.78 5.65
N LEU A 85 -4.84 -22.65 5.56
CA LEU A 85 -4.48 -23.42 4.36
C LEU A 85 -5.66 -24.22 3.81
#